data_AF-A0A328U824-F1
#
_entry.id   AF-A0A328U824-F1
#
_cell.length_a   1.000
_cell.length_b   1.000
_cell.length_c   1.000
_cell.angle_alpha   90.00
_cell.angle_beta   90.00
_cell.angle_gamma   90.00
#
_symmetry.space_group_name_H-M   'P 1'
#
loop_
_entity.id
_entity.type
_entity.pdbx_description
1 polymer ?
#
loop_
_entity_poly.entity_id
_entity_poly.type
_entity_poly.pdbx_seq_one_letter_code
_entity_poly.pdbx_strand_id
1 'polypeptide(L)'
;PQDFFDKLNQEFQFVLDPAATDKTAKCPLYYTPETDGLSQSWDRGGAVFCNPPYGREIGKWVKKAFIEARGGFPIVLLIPARTDTNYFHDYIYGKAEIRFVRGRLHFTDDDGNAVNAAPFPSMVVIYNGGR
;
A
#
# COMPACT_ATOMS: atom_id res chain seq x y z
N PRO A 1 -2.12 11.14 -2.94
CA PRO A 1 -1.98 12.48 -2.31
C PRO A 1 -1.11 12.47 -1.05
N GLN A 2 -0.27 13.50 -0.87
CA GLN A 2 0.67 13.61 0.25
C GLN A 2 -0.03 13.66 1.61
N ASP A 3 -1.02 14.55 1.78
CA ASP A 3 -1.77 14.68 3.05
C ASP A 3 -2.44 13.37 3.52
N PHE A 4 -2.82 12.51 2.57
CA PHE A 4 -3.40 11.21 2.89
C PHE A 4 -2.34 10.26 3.44
N PHE A 5 -1.15 10.24 2.83
CA PHE A 5 0.00 9.49 3.35
C PHE A 5 0.40 10.03 4.71
N ASP A 6 0.52 11.34 4.89
CA ASP A 6 1.00 11.96 6.14
C ASP A 6 0.14 11.58 7.35
N LYS A 7 -1.20 11.52 7.18
CA LYS A 7 -2.12 11.07 8.24
C LYS A 7 -1.88 9.62 8.65
N LEU A 8 -1.67 8.74 7.68
CA LEU A 8 -1.33 7.34 7.96
C LEU A 8 0.07 7.24 8.58
N ASN A 9 1.02 8.05 8.09
CA ASN A 9 2.38 8.02 8.60
C ASN A 9 2.48 8.52 10.04
N GLN A 10 1.66 9.49 10.44
CA GLN A 10 1.53 9.91 11.84
C GLN A 10 1.12 8.74 12.75
N GLU A 11 0.24 7.86 12.27
CA GLU A 11 -0.24 6.70 13.02
C GLU A 11 0.76 5.54 13.04
N PHE A 12 1.34 5.20 11.88
CA PHE A 12 2.11 3.96 11.71
C PHE A 12 3.63 4.15 11.68
N GLN A 13 4.13 5.36 11.45
CA GLN A 13 5.55 5.69 11.35
C GLN A 13 6.28 4.78 10.35
N PHE A 14 5.92 4.89 9.07
CA PHE A 14 6.40 4.01 8.01
C PHE A 14 7.89 4.15 7.78
N VAL A 15 8.56 3.00 7.60
CA VAL A 15 10.00 2.94 7.30
C VAL A 15 10.27 2.54 5.85
N LEU A 16 9.32 1.83 5.20
CA LEU A 16 9.48 1.28 3.86
C LEU A 16 8.30 1.62 2.94
N ASP A 17 8.63 2.00 1.70
CA ASP A 17 7.72 2.10 0.56
C ASP A 17 8.15 1.11 -0.55
N PRO A 18 7.57 -0.09 -0.64
CA PRO A 18 8.06 -1.14 -1.52
C PRO A 18 7.58 -0.98 -2.97
N ALA A 19 6.80 0.05 -3.27
CA ALA A 19 6.19 0.25 -4.59
C ALA A 19 6.29 1.71 -5.02
N ALA A 20 7.52 2.20 -5.13
CA ALA A 20 7.81 3.59 -5.43
C ALA A 20 8.68 3.74 -6.69
N THR A 21 8.95 4.99 -7.05
CA THR A 21 10.08 5.41 -7.89
C THR A 21 10.95 6.36 -7.06
N ASP A 22 12.18 6.66 -7.52
CA ASP A 22 13.04 7.65 -6.83
C ASP A 22 12.37 9.01 -6.64
N LYS A 23 11.43 9.37 -7.53
CA LYS A 23 10.67 10.62 -7.47
C LYS A 23 9.47 10.57 -6.53
N THR A 24 8.85 9.40 -6.35
CA THR A 24 7.55 9.27 -5.69
C THR A 24 7.61 8.65 -4.30
N ALA A 25 8.77 8.10 -3.92
CA ALA A 25 9.01 7.44 -2.65
C ALA A 25 8.48 8.24 -1.46
N LYS A 26 7.69 7.58 -0.61
CA LYS A 26 7.14 8.18 0.61
C LYS A 26 7.93 7.88 1.88
N CYS A 27 8.86 6.93 1.80
CA CYS A 27 9.71 6.51 2.91
C CYS A 27 11.19 6.62 2.53
N PRO A 28 12.10 6.75 3.52
CA PRO A 28 13.55 6.75 3.27
C PRO A 28 14.06 5.43 2.67
N LEU A 29 13.46 4.30 3.07
CA LEU A 29 13.69 3.02 2.41
C LEU A 29 12.58 2.80 1.39
N TYR A 30 12.96 2.44 0.17
CA TYR A 30 12.00 2.13 -0.87
C TYR A 30 12.57 1.16 -1.90
N TYR A 31 11.68 0.55 -2.67
CA TYR A 31 12.04 -0.23 -3.85
C TYR A 31 11.47 0.42 -5.10
N THR A 32 12.27 0.42 -6.16
CA THR A 32 11.90 0.85 -7.50
C THR A 32 11.44 -0.35 -8.35
N PRO A 33 10.82 -0.13 -9.52
CA PRO A 33 10.50 -1.20 -10.45
C PRO A 33 11.71 -2.08 -10.80
N GLU A 34 12.91 -1.50 -10.88
CA GLU A 34 14.16 -2.21 -11.19
C GLU A 34 14.62 -3.13 -10.05
N THR A 35 14.38 -2.73 -8.80
CA THR A 35 14.71 -3.54 -7.61
C THR A 35 13.62 -4.53 -7.21
N ASP A 36 12.47 -4.48 -7.90
CA ASP A 36 11.29 -5.34 -7.72
C ASP A 36 10.91 -5.59 -6.25
N GLY A 37 10.09 -4.71 -5.69
CA GLY A 37 9.62 -4.83 -4.31
C GLY A 37 8.85 -6.12 -4.00
N LEU A 38 8.36 -6.89 -4.98
CA LEU A 38 7.77 -8.22 -4.72
C LEU A 38 8.83 -9.28 -4.40
N SER A 39 10.04 -9.12 -4.95
CA SER A 39 11.18 -10.03 -4.73
C SER A 39 11.95 -9.76 -3.43
N GLN A 40 11.80 -8.57 -2.85
CA GLN A 40 12.57 -8.11 -1.69
C GLN A 40 11.87 -8.39 -0.35
N SER A 41 12.66 -8.48 0.73
CA SER A 41 12.11 -8.52 2.09
C SER A 41 11.42 -7.21 2.45
N TRP A 42 10.28 -7.27 3.16
CA TRP A 42 9.63 -6.08 3.70
C TRP A 42 9.94 -5.86 5.19
N ASP A 43 10.61 -6.82 5.83
CA ASP A 43 11.12 -6.64 7.18
C ASP A 43 12.32 -5.69 7.17
N ARG A 44 12.03 -4.43 7.52
CA ARG A 44 13.01 -3.34 7.65
C ARG A 44 13.01 -2.73 9.05
N GLY A 45 12.49 -3.46 10.05
CA GLY A 45 12.44 -2.98 11.43
C GLY A 45 11.33 -1.96 11.72
N GLY A 46 10.27 -1.90 10.90
CA GLY A 46 9.17 -0.95 11.08
C GLY A 46 8.01 -1.15 10.11
N ALA A 47 7.00 -0.29 10.22
CA ALA A 47 5.78 -0.39 9.41
C ALA A 47 6.02 -0.09 7.93
N VAL A 48 5.20 -0.69 7.06
CA VAL A 48 5.33 -0.59 5.61
C VAL A 48 4.10 0.10 5.02
N PHE A 49 4.31 1.09 4.16
CA PHE A 49 3.26 1.68 3.33
C PHE A 49 3.41 1.21 1.89
N CYS A 50 2.38 0.60 1.32
CA CYS A 50 2.41 0.09 -0.05
C CYS A 50 1.28 0.70 -0.87
N ASN A 51 1.62 1.47 -1.91
CA ASN A 51 0.68 1.93 -2.93
C ASN A 51 1.08 1.31 -4.28
N PRO A 52 0.73 0.04 -4.54
CA PRO A 52 1.26 -0.70 -5.68
C PRO A 52 0.75 -0.14 -7.01
N PRO A 53 1.47 -0.38 -8.12
CA PRO A 53 0.95 -0.09 -9.45
C PRO A 53 -0.42 -0.73 -9.66
N TYR A 54 -1.41 0.06 -10.05
CA TYR A 54 -2.76 -0.45 -10.23
C TYR A 54 -2.89 -1.23 -11.53
N GLY A 55 -3.38 -2.46 -11.44
CA GLY A 55 -3.51 -3.34 -12.59
C GLY A 55 -3.71 -4.79 -12.19
N ARG A 56 -3.30 -5.70 -13.09
CA ARG A 56 -3.50 -7.15 -12.93
C ARG A 56 -2.73 -7.74 -11.74
N GLU A 57 -1.65 -7.09 -11.34
CA GLU A 57 -0.71 -7.61 -10.35
C GLU A 57 -1.05 -7.23 -8.91
N ILE A 58 -2.09 -6.42 -8.65
CA ILE A 58 -2.48 -6.00 -7.29
C ILE A 58 -2.61 -7.22 -6.35
N GLY A 59 -3.17 -8.33 -6.84
CA GLY A 59 -3.32 -9.55 -6.04
C GLY A 59 -1.98 -10.11 -5.52
N LYS A 60 -0.88 -9.95 -6.26
CA LYS A 60 0.46 -10.38 -5.79
C LYS A 60 0.96 -9.51 -4.64
N TRP A 61 0.77 -8.19 -4.72
CA TRP A 61 1.12 -7.25 -3.66
C TRP A 61 0.30 -7.50 -2.39
N VAL A 62 -1.01 -7.70 -2.53
CA VAL A 62 -1.89 -8.03 -1.40
C VAL A 62 -1.48 -9.35 -0.73
N LYS A 63 -1.22 -10.39 -1.52
CA LYS A 63 -0.74 -11.68 -1.01
C LYS A 63 0.59 -11.54 -0.28
N LYS A 64 1.54 -10.80 -0.85
CA LYS A 64 2.85 -10.56 -0.24
C LYS A 64 2.69 -9.83 1.09
N ALA A 65 1.95 -8.73 1.13
CA ALA A 65 1.68 -8.00 2.35
C ALA A 65 1.04 -8.88 3.44
N PHE A 66 0.07 -9.72 3.08
CA PHE A 66 -0.54 -10.66 4.02
C PHE A 66 0.47 -11.65 4.62
N ILE A 67 1.45 -12.11 3.84
CA ILE A 67 2.50 -13.03 4.30
C ILE A 67 3.53 -12.29 5.15
N GLU A 68 4.05 -11.17 4.67
CA GLU A 68 5.11 -10.37 5.32
C GLU A 68 4.63 -9.78 6.66
N ALA A 69 3.34 -9.46 6.80
CA ALA A 69 2.80 -8.92 8.06
C ALA A 69 2.94 -9.90 9.24
N ARG A 70 3.17 -11.19 8.98
CA ARG A 70 3.48 -12.19 10.02
C ARG A 70 4.84 -11.95 10.68
N GLY A 71 5.70 -11.13 10.09
CA GLY A 71 6.95 -10.68 10.68
C GLY A 71 6.79 -9.71 11.86
N GLY A 72 5.55 -9.28 12.16
CA GLY A 72 5.23 -8.53 13.39
C GLY A 72 5.11 -7.02 13.21
N PHE A 73 5.55 -6.46 12.08
CA PHE A 73 5.34 -5.05 11.76
C PHE A 73 4.04 -4.81 10.98
N PRO A 74 3.35 -3.68 11.20
CA PRO A 74 2.17 -3.31 10.43
C PRO A 74 2.48 -3.13 8.94
N ILE A 75 1.57 -3.57 8.08
CA ILE A 75 1.64 -3.34 6.64
C ILE A 75 0.32 -2.71 6.18
N VAL A 76 0.43 -1.54 5.56
CA VAL A 76 -0.70 -0.70 5.14
C VAL A 76 -0.69 -0.56 3.63
N LEU A 77 -1.74 -1.04 2.97
CA LEU A 77 -1.92 -0.89 1.52
C LEU A 77 -2.98 0.16 1.19
N LEU A 78 -2.69 0.99 0.20
CA LEU A 78 -3.69 1.83 -0.46
C LEU A 78 -4.01 1.24 -1.84
N ILE A 79 -5.22 0.68 -1.99
CA ILE A 79 -5.62 -0.01 -3.22
C ILE A 79 -7.07 0.30 -3.61
N PRO A 80 -7.47 0.02 -4.87
CA PRO A 80 -8.87 0.09 -5.27
C PRO A 80 -9.76 -0.83 -4.41
N ALA A 81 -10.92 -0.33 -4.00
CA ALA A 81 -11.91 -1.11 -3.27
C ALA A 81 -12.67 -2.06 -4.21
N ARG A 82 -12.04 -3.19 -4.55
CA ARG A 82 -12.59 -4.26 -5.41
C ARG A 82 -12.91 -5.50 -4.59
N THR A 83 -14.06 -5.45 -3.92
CA THR A 83 -14.51 -6.49 -2.98
C THR A 83 -14.94 -7.78 -3.64
N ASP A 84 -15.05 -7.81 -4.98
CA ASP A 84 -15.43 -8.95 -5.81
C ASP A 84 -14.24 -9.86 -6.18
N THR A 85 -13.01 -9.42 -5.93
CA THR A 85 -11.80 -10.11 -6.40
C THR A 85 -11.37 -11.27 -5.49
N ASN A 86 -10.73 -12.30 -6.07
CA ASN A 86 -10.20 -13.43 -5.29
C ASN A 86 -9.24 -12.96 -4.19
N TYR A 87 -8.30 -12.06 -4.50
CA TYR A 87 -7.35 -11.58 -3.49
C TYR A 87 -8.03 -10.88 -2.30
N PHE A 88 -9.20 -10.26 -2.53
CA PHE A 88 -9.97 -9.65 -1.46
C PHE A 88 -10.46 -10.71 -0.49
N HIS A 89 -11.11 -11.77 -1.00
CA HIS A 89 -11.62 -12.84 -0.15
C HIS A 89 -10.50 -13.69 0.48
N ASP A 90 -9.45 -13.99 -0.29
CA ASP A 90 -8.37 -14.88 0.12
C ASP A 90 -7.46 -14.22 1.16
N TYR A 91 -7.18 -12.93 1.03
CA TYR A 91 -6.12 -12.27 1.81
C TYR A 91 -6.59 -11.06 2.64
N ILE A 92 -7.71 -10.42 2.31
CA ILE A 92 -8.17 -9.20 3.01
C ILE A 92 -9.36 -9.49 3.94
N TYR A 93 -10.44 -10.05 3.41
CA TYR A 93 -11.71 -10.20 4.11
C TYR A 93 -11.57 -11.16 5.30
N GLY A 94 -11.92 -10.66 6.49
CA GLY A 94 -11.75 -11.36 7.77
C GLY A 94 -10.29 -11.52 8.22
N LYS A 95 -9.32 -10.89 7.55
CA LYS A 95 -7.88 -11.03 7.80
C LYS A 95 -7.15 -9.71 8.01
N ALA A 96 -7.75 -8.60 7.55
CA ALA A 96 -7.22 -7.25 7.68
C ALA A 96 -8.28 -6.31 8.24
N GLU A 97 -7.82 -5.24 8.88
CA GLU A 97 -8.64 -4.05 9.08
C GLU A 97 -8.80 -3.33 7.73
N ILE A 98 -10.01 -2.84 7.46
CA ILE A 98 -10.35 -2.15 6.21
C ILE A 98 -10.90 -0.77 6.56
N ARG A 99 -10.28 0.27 6.00
CA ARG A 99 -10.81 1.65 6.08
C ARG A 99 -11.22 2.12 4.69
N PHE A 100 -12.51 2.21 4.43
CA PHE A 100 -13.01 2.75 3.17
C PHE A 100 -12.78 4.26 3.09
N VAL A 101 -12.30 4.73 1.94
CA VAL A 101 -12.08 6.16 1.70
C VAL A 101 -13.37 6.79 1.17
N ARG A 102 -13.88 7.81 1.87
CA ARG A 102 -15.02 8.60 1.38
C ARG A 102 -14.56 9.55 0.28
N GLY A 103 -15.08 9.37 -0.93
CA GLY A 103 -14.76 10.21 -2.11
C GLY A 103 -13.66 9.60 -2.99
N ARG A 104 -13.11 10.40 -3.91
CA ARG A 104 -12.02 9.99 -4.80
C ARG A 104 -10.73 10.66 -4.39
N LEU A 105 -9.65 9.88 -4.36
CA LEU A 105 -8.31 10.41 -4.17
C LEU A 105 -7.82 11.06 -5.46
N HIS A 106 -7.15 12.20 -5.31
CA HIS A 106 -6.44 12.87 -6.38
C HIS A 106 -4.96 12.49 -6.25
N PHE A 107 -4.45 11.79 -7.25
CA PHE A 107 -3.04 11.40 -7.30
C PHE A 107 -2.25 12.48 -8.05
N THR A 108 -0.94 12.41 -7.92
CA THR A 108 -0.01 13.19 -8.74
C THR A 108 0.76 12.24 -9.64
N ASP A 109 1.20 12.72 -10.80
CA ASP A 109 2.19 12.02 -11.60
C ASP A 109 3.60 12.10 -10.95
N ASP A 110 4.58 11.50 -11.61
CA ASP A 110 5.98 11.48 -11.16
C ASP A 110 6.62 12.87 -11.10
N ASP A 111 6.07 13.85 -11.83
CA ASP A 111 6.54 15.24 -11.84
C ASP A 111 5.74 16.13 -10.87
N GLY A 112 4.85 15.53 -10.07
CA GLY A 112 4.06 16.22 -9.05
C GLY A 112 2.82 16.92 -9.58
N ASN A 113 2.48 16.77 -10.86
CA ASN A 113 1.29 17.38 -11.43
C ASN A 113 0.05 16.60 -10.99
N ALA A 114 -0.99 17.33 -10.61
CA ALA A 114 -2.27 16.71 -10.27
C ALA A 114 -2.84 15.98 -11.49
N VAL A 115 -3.09 14.68 -11.34
CA VAL A 115 -3.89 13.91 -12.29
C VAL A 115 -5.36 13.92 -11.87
N ASN A 116 -6.25 13.66 -12.83
CA ASN A 116 -7.68 13.53 -12.57
C ASN A 116 -7.93 12.55 -11.40
N ALA A 117 -9.04 12.80 -10.69
CA ALA A 117 -9.49 11.93 -9.60
C ALA A 117 -9.47 10.46 -10.04
N ALA A 118 -9.03 9.57 -9.16
CA ALA A 118 -8.99 8.15 -9.46
C ALA A 118 -10.40 7.68 -9.88
N PRO A 119 -10.56 7.00 -11.03
CA PRO A 119 -11.88 6.60 -11.52
C PRO A 119 -12.54 5.52 -10.65
N PHE A 120 -11.81 4.95 -9.69
CA PHE A 120 -12.22 3.86 -8.82
C PHE A 120 -12.30 4.29 -7.34
N PRO A 121 -13.11 3.60 -6.52
CA PRO A 121 -13.08 3.77 -5.07
C PRO A 121 -11.76 3.25 -4.49
N SER A 122 -11.31 3.84 -3.38
CA SER A 122 -10.10 3.42 -2.68
C SER A 122 -10.44 2.89 -1.28
N MET A 123 -9.61 1.97 -0.80
CA MET A 123 -9.61 1.52 0.59
C MET A 123 -8.17 1.43 1.10
N VAL A 124 -8.03 1.59 2.41
CA VAL A 124 -6.82 1.23 3.13
C VAL A 124 -7.01 -0.16 3.72
N VAL A 125 -6.04 -1.04 3.48
CA VAL A 125 -5.98 -2.39 4.05
C VAL A 125 -4.84 -2.43 5.04
N ILE A 126 -5.11 -2.82 6.27
CA ILE A 126 -4.14 -2.79 7.37
C ILE A 126 -4.01 -4.20 7.93
N TYR A 127 -2.82 -4.76 7.80
CA TYR A 127 -2.41 -5.95 8.53
C TYR A 127 -1.62 -5.50 9.76
N ASN A 128 -2.17 -5.68 10.97
CA ASN A 128 -1.65 -5.07 12.21
C ASN A 128 -0.35 -5.70 12.77
N GLY A 129 0.38 -6.49 11.98
CA GLY A 129 1.44 -7.35 12.49
C GLY A 129 0.84 -8.50 13.31
N GLY A 130 1.38 -9.72 13.20
CA GLY A 130 0.98 -10.77 14.14
C GLY A 130 1.31 -10.35 15.58
N ARG A 131 0.30 -9.98 16.37
CA ARG A 131 0.35 -10.01 17.83
C ARG A 131 -0.28 -11.29 18.33
#